data_AF-A0A7X4B4W6-F1
#
_entry.id   AF-A0A7X4B4W6-F1
#
_cell.length_a   1.000
_cell.length_b   1.000
_cell.length_c   1.000
_cell.angle_alpha   90.00
_cell.angle_beta   90.00
_cell.angle_gamma   90.00
#
_symmetry.space_group_name_H-M   'P 1'
#
loop_
_entity.id
_entity.type
_entity.pdbx_description
1 polymer ?
#
loop_
_entity_poly.entity_id
_entity_poly.type
_entity_poly.pdbx_seq_one_letter_code
_entity_poly.pdbx_strand_id
1 'polypeptide(L)' 'SKLSFLVIDEIDISKNLGLFTKYKLLIPVLEMNGKQLFVHRVDSEKLLWQLRWYRLRSFFSRN' A
#
# COMPACT_ATOMS: atom_id res chain seq x y z
N SER A 1 -18.99 -3.26 -12.09
CA SER A 1 -18.98 -2.91 -10.65
C SER A 1 -17.76 -2.03 -10.40
N LYS A 2 -17.95 -0.72 -10.21
CA LYS A 2 -16.87 0.24 -9.96
C LYS A 2 -16.61 0.19 -8.45
N LEU A 3 -15.43 -0.27 -8.01
CA LEU A 3 -15.04 -0.35 -6.60
C LEU A 3 -14.97 1.06 -6.01
N SER A 4 -16.08 1.56 -5.47
CA SER A 4 -16.26 2.94 -5.00
C SER A 4 -15.62 3.26 -3.64
N PHE A 5 -14.81 2.35 -3.09
CA PHE A 5 -14.27 2.46 -1.72
C PHE A 5 -12.75 2.49 -1.61
N LEU A 6 -12.01 2.44 -2.73
CA LEU A 6 -10.55 2.46 -2.73
C LEU A 6 -10.04 3.74 -3.39
N VAL A 7 -9.49 4.64 -2.57
CA VAL A 7 -8.70 5.78 -3.04
C VAL A 7 -7.25 5.29 -3.18
N ILE A 8 -6.69 5.45 -4.38
CA ILE A 8 -5.31 5.10 -4.69
C ILE A 8 -4.66 6.38 -5.20
N ASP A 9 -3.65 6.85 -4.47
CA ASP A 9 -2.85 8.01 -4.86
C ASP A 9 -1.48 7.53 -5.33
N GLU A 10 -1.12 7.90 -6.56
CA GLU A 10 0.23 7.68 -7.07
C GLU A 10 1.13 8.85 -6.69
N ILE A 11 2.26 8.55 -6.04
CA ILE A 11 3.19 9.55 -5.54
C ILE A 11 4.49 9.47 -6.34
N ASP A 12 4.79 10.54 -7.09
CA ASP A 12 6.11 10.72 -7.70
C ASP A 12 7.13 11.07 -6.62
N ILE A 13 7.95 10.09 -6.26
CA ILE A 13 8.97 10.27 -5.22
C ILE A 13 10.15 11.14 -5.67
N SER A 14 10.34 11.40 -6.97
CA SER A 14 11.50 12.15 -7.48
C SER A 14 11.56 13.58 -6.94
N LYS A 15 10.40 14.15 -6.61
CA LYS A 15 10.26 15.52 -6.10
C LYS A 15 10.33 15.61 -4.57
N ASN A 16 10.40 14.47 -3.88
CA ASN A 16 10.47 14.42 -2.43
C ASN A 16 11.73 13.67 -1.99
N LEU A 17 12.76 14.41 -1.57
CA LEU A 17 14.07 13.85 -1.22
C LEU A 17 13.98 12.76 -0.12
N GLY A 18 13.05 12.91 0.83
CA GLY A 18 12.83 11.93 1.89
C GLY A 18 12.29 10.62 1.36
N LEU A 19 11.21 10.68 0.56
CA LEU A 19 10.63 9.50 -0.08
C LEU A 19 11.59 8.87 -1.09
N PHE A 20 12.29 9.69 -1.87
CA PHE A 20 13.30 9.23 -2.80
C PHE A 20 14.39 8.43 -2.08
N THR A 21 14.98 8.99 -1.03
CA THR A 21 16.03 8.32 -0.27
C THR A 21 15.54 7.00 0.33
N LYS A 22 14.30 6.98 0.84
CA LYS A 22 13.69 5.80 1.45
C LYS A 22 13.33 4.70 0.45
N TYR A 23 12.80 5.07 -0.72
CA TYR A 23 12.12 4.11 -1.61
C TYR A 23 12.76 3.93 -2.98
N LYS A 24 13.78 4.72 -3.38
CA LYS A 24 14.37 4.66 -4.74
C LYS A 24 14.78 3.25 -5.20
N LEU A 25 15.21 2.39 -4.27
CA LEU A 25 15.63 1.02 -4.56
C LEU A 25 14.53 -0.02 -4.39
N LEU A 26 13.32 0.37 -4.00
CA LEU A 26 12.21 -0.53 -3.63
C LEU A 26 10.99 -0.38 -4.55
N ILE A 27 11.03 0.58 -5.48
CA ILE A 27 9.94 0.88 -6.41
C ILE A 27 9.60 -0.37 -7.24
N PRO A 28 8.31 -0.65 -7.52
CA PRO A 28 7.11 0.01 -6.96
C PRO A 28 6.85 -0.36 -5.50
N VAL A 29 6.39 0.62 -4.70
CA VAL A 29 6.02 0.44 -3.28
C VAL A 29 4.54 0.70 -3.10
N LEU A 30 3.85 -0.19 -2.37
CA LEU A 30 2.48 0.03 -1.90
C LEU A 30 2.50 0.26 -0.39
N GLU A 31 1.94 1.38 0.04
CA GLU A 31 1.83 1.75 1.44
C GLU A 31 0.35 2.02 1.79
N MET A 32 -0.07 1.61 2.99
CA MET A 32 -1.40 1.88 3.50
C MET A 32 -1.32 2.26 4.98
N ASN A 33 -1.85 3.43 5.32
CA ASN A 33 -1.84 4.00 6.69
C ASN A 33 -0.43 4.00 7.33
N GLY A 34 0.59 4.44 6.59
CA GLY A 34 1.96 4.50 7.09
C GLY A 34 2.73 3.16 7.07
N LYS A 35 2.08 2.07 6.62
CA LYS A 35 2.66 0.72 6.62
C LYS A 35 2.86 0.21 5.21
N GLN A 36 4.10 -0.19 4.91
CA GLN A 36 4.45 -0.83 3.64
C GLN A 36 3.80 -2.21 3.54
N LEU A 37 3.01 -2.40 2.49
CA LEU A 37 2.36 -3.68 2.15
C LEU A 37 3.20 -4.47 1.16
N PHE A 38 3.79 -3.79 0.17
CA PHE A 38 4.47 -4.45 -0.93
C PHE A 38 5.63 -3.63 -1.51
N VAL A 39 6.65 -4.31 -2.04
CA VAL A 39 7.75 -3.72 -2.84
C VAL A 39 8.04 -4.55 -4.10
N HIS A 40 8.52 -3.91 -5.16
CA HIS A 40 9.02 -4.50 -6.41
C HIS A 40 8.03 -5.23 -7.34
N ARG A 41 7.33 -6.26 -6.86
CA ARG A 41 6.54 -7.17 -7.72
C ARG A 41 5.17 -7.48 -7.15
N VAL A 42 4.24 -6.56 -7.34
CA VAL A 42 2.88 -6.70 -6.82
C VAL A 42 2.19 -7.90 -7.47
N ASP A 43 2.03 -8.98 -6.70
CA ASP A 43 1.17 -10.10 -7.05
C ASP A 43 -0.25 -9.78 -6.58
N SER A 44 -1.22 -9.82 -7.50
CA SER A 44 -2.59 -9.42 -7.24
C SER A 44 -3.27 -10.30 -6.19
N GLU A 45 -2.99 -11.61 -6.16
CA GLU A 45 -3.58 -12.53 -5.18
C GLU A 45 -3.02 -12.26 -3.79
N LYS A 46 -1.70 -12.09 -3.67
CA LYS A 46 -1.04 -11.75 -2.41
C LYS A 46 -1.51 -10.40 -1.87
N LEU A 47 -1.63 -9.41 -2.75
CA LEU A 47 -2.14 -8.09 -2.37
C LEU A 47 -3.58 -8.18 -1.86
N LEU A 48 -4.47 -8.87 -2.58
CA LEU A 48 -5.86 -9.11 -2.15
C LEU A 48 -5.91 -9.80 -0.78
N TRP A 49 -5.05 -10.79 -0.55
CA TRP A 49 -4.96 -11.48 0.73
C TRP A 49 -4.53 -10.54 1.87
N GLN A 50 -3.49 -9.73 1.66
CA GLN A 50 -3.05 -8.75 2.66
C GLN A 50 -4.10 -7.70 2.98
N LEU A 51 -4.81 -7.18 1.96
CA LEU A 51 -5.88 -6.20 2.16
C LEU A 51 -7.04 -6.79 2.96
N ARG A 52 -7.43 -8.06 2.68
CA ARG A 52 -8.45 -8.77 3.45
C ARG A 52 -8.05 -8.92 4.92
N TRP A 53 -6.81 -9.34 5.20
CA TRP A 53 -6.30 -9.41 6.56
C TRP A 53 -6.27 -8.07 7.27
N TYR A 54 -5.82 -7.03 6.58
CA TYR A 54 -5.76 -5.70 7.16
C TYR A 54 -7.14 -5.23 7.58
N ARG A 55 -8.16 -5.43 6.71
CA ARG A 55 -9.55 -5.12 7.02
C ARG A 55 -10.06 -5.91 8.22
N LEU A 56 -9.81 -7.21 8.26
CA LEU A 56 -10.21 -8.08 9.37
C LEU A 56 -9.58 -7.62 10.70
N ARG A 57 -8.27 -7.35 10.70
CA ARG A 57 -7.56 -6.87 11.89
C ARG A 57 -8.07 -5.50 12.36
N SER A 58 -8.34 -4.59 11.42
CA SER A 58 -8.88 -3.27 11.75
C SER A 58 -10.28 -3.34 12.39
N PHE A 59 -11.05 -4.36 12.03
CA PHE A 59 -12.37 -4.62 12.61
C PHE A 59 -12.25 -5.14 14.05
N PHE A 60 -11.37 -6.11 14.29
CA PHE A 60 -11.14 -6.65 15.63
C PHE A 60 -10.45 -5.68 16.60
N SER A 61 -9.61 -4.78 16.12
CA SER A 61 -8.94 -3.78 16.97
C SER A 61 -9.85 -2.62 17.38
N ARG A 62 -11.09 -2.58 16.89
CA ARG A 62 -12.10 -1.55 17.19
C ARG A 62 -13.18 -2.03 18.18
N ASN A 63 -13.11 -3.30 18.59
CA ASN A 63 -13.82 -3.88 19.74
C ASN A 63 -12.88 -3.98 20.93
#